data_AF-A0A7G8EN09-F1
#
_entry.id   AF-A0A7G8EN09-F1
#
_cell.length_a   1.000
_cell.length_b   1.000
_cell.length_c   1.000
_cell.angle_alpha   90.00
_cell.angle_beta   90.00
_cell.angle_gamma   90.00
#
_symmetry.space_group_name_H-M   'P 1'
#
loop_
_entity.id
_entity.type
_entity.pdbx_description
1 polymer ?
#
loop_
_entity_poly.entity_id
_entity_poly.type
_entity_poly.pdbx_seq_one_letter_code
_entity_poly.pdbx_strand_id
1 'polypeptide(L)'
;MVGSREISRSMAVSNLNQSFSLTRQPWYRRAAPAVALLLAALALVPPLLSQPARSQSQLLESVKRNPAKAKKLCAQLRQMNADGVSYTSRKATRVIATQENLSPGDAEVLTTYVVGLHCPDVR
;
A
#
# COMPACT_ATOMS: atom_id res chain seq x y z
N MET A 1 18.22 36.46 -35.76
CA MET A 1 18.93 36.76 -34.50
C MET A 1 18.96 35.48 -33.67
N VAL A 2 20.17 34.93 -33.55
CA VAL A 2 20.55 33.79 -32.69
C VAL A 2 20.80 34.31 -31.28
N GLY A 3 20.53 33.52 -30.24
CA GLY A 3 20.85 33.90 -28.86
C GLY A 3 20.60 32.83 -27.82
N SER A 4 21.35 31.72 -27.91
CA SER A 4 21.56 30.78 -26.80
C SER A 4 22.20 31.47 -25.61
N ARG A 5 21.82 31.11 -24.38
CA ARG A 5 22.70 31.14 -23.19
C ARG A 5 22.24 30.13 -22.15
N GLU A 6 23.17 29.23 -21.85
CA GLU A 6 23.16 28.20 -20.83
C GLU A 6 22.97 28.77 -19.42
N ILE A 7 22.27 28.03 -18.55
CA ILE A 7 22.53 28.07 -17.10
C ILE A 7 22.65 26.62 -16.60
N SER A 8 23.90 26.26 -16.44
CA SER A 8 24.46 25.11 -15.73
C SER A 8 24.42 25.37 -14.20
N ARG A 9 24.54 24.27 -13.41
CA ARG A 9 24.77 24.17 -11.94
C ARG A 9 23.50 24.09 -11.06
N SER A 10 23.39 23.24 -10.03
CA SER A 10 24.35 22.32 -9.40
C SER A 10 23.56 21.25 -8.65
N MET A 11 23.91 19.98 -8.88
CA MET A 11 23.60 18.88 -7.97
C MET A 11 24.57 18.98 -6.79
N ALA A 12 24.05 19.18 -5.59
CA ALA A 12 24.81 19.08 -4.35
C ALA A 12 24.24 17.91 -3.53
N VAL A 13 24.81 16.71 -3.74
CA VAL A 13 24.76 15.65 -2.73
C VAL A 13 26.21 15.36 -2.37
N SER A 14 26.64 16.02 -1.30
CA SER A 14 27.87 15.73 -0.59
C SER A 14 27.76 14.33 0.03
N ASN A 15 28.63 13.39 -0.34
CA ASN A 15 29.07 12.37 0.61
C ASN A 15 30.41 11.73 0.23
N LEU A 16 31.44 12.22 0.93
CA LEU A 16 32.65 11.54 1.39
C LEU A 16 33.12 10.29 0.59
N ASN A 17 33.95 10.54 -0.42
CA ASN A 17 34.94 9.58 -0.86
C ASN A 17 36.28 9.91 -0.17
N GLN A 18 36.66 9.13 0.84
CA GLN A 18 38.02 9.13 1.37
C GLN A 18 38.51 7.69 1.53
N SER A 19 39.39 7.33 0.61
CA SER A 19 40.65 6.64 0.87
C SER A 19 40.57 5.31 1.64
N PHE A 20 40.42 4.21 0.91
CA PHE A 20 40.93 2.92 1.38
C PHE A 20 42.15 2.52 0.55
N SER A 21 43.30 2.87 1.12
CA SER A 21 44.64 2.50 0.69
C SER A 21 44.78 0.97 0.64
N LEU A 22 45.42 0.47 -0.43
CA LEU A 22 45.89 -0.91 -0.52
C LEU A 22 46.87 -1.21 0.62
N THR A 23 46.41 -1.92 1.64
CA THR A 23 47.27 -2.64 2.58
C THR A 23 47.24 -4.13 2.26
N ARG A 24 48.39 -4.63 1.81
CA ARG A 24 48.73 -6.05 1.65
C ARG A 24 48.32 -6.83 2.88
N GLN A 25 47.58 -7.93 2.71
CA GLN A 25 47.38 -8.92 3.78
C GLN A 25 47.32 -10.34 3.19
N PRO A 26 48.44 -11.09 3.19
CA PRO A 26 48.47 -12.49 2.77
C PRO A 26 48.28 -13.39 4.00
N TRP A 27 47.03 -13.62 4.42
CA TRP A 27 46.77 -14.54 5.54
C TRP A 27 45.65 -15.55 5.32
N TYR A 28 44.98 -15.54 4.17
CA TYR A 28 43.85 -16.45 3.92
C TYR A 28 44.24 -17.85 3.44
N ARG A 29 45.54 -18.19 3.44
CA ARG A 29 45.99 -19.57 3.25
C ARG A 29 46.32 -20.18 4.59
N ARG A 30 45.30 -20.76 5.23
CA ARG A 30 45.31 -21.95 6.12
C ARG A 30 44.31 -21.77 7.28
N ALA A 31 43.12 -22.31 7.05
CA ALA A 31 42.14 -22.83 8.03
C ALA A 31 40.75 -22.57 7.46
N ALA A 32 39.78 -23.47 7.43
CA ALA A 32 39.68 -24.90 7.62
C ALA A 32 38.29 -25.22 7.03
N PRO A 33 38.07 -26.37 6.37
CA PRO A 33 36.80 -26.68 5.67
C PRO A 33 35.54 -26.77 6.57
N ALA A 34 35.66 -26.50 7.87
CA ALA A 34 34.60 -26.61 8.86
C ALA A 34 33.53 -25.49 8.78
N VAL A 35 33.86 -24.31 8.23
CA VAL A 35 32.88 -23.21 8.12
C VAL A 35 31.83 -23.47 7.04
N ALA A 36 32.18 -24.26 6.00
CA ALA A 36 31.26 -24.59 4.91
C ALA A 36 30.14 -25.56 5.32
N LEU A 37 30.37 -26.40 6.33
CA LEU A 37 29.38 -27.40 6.78
C LEU A 37 28.30 -26.82 7.71
N LEU A 38 28.55 -25.66 8.34
CA LEU A 38 27.56 -24.98 9.20
C LEU A 38 26.48 -24.21 8.41
N LEU A 39 26.71 -23.89 7.14
CA LEU A 39 25.71 -23.22 6.27
C LEU A 39 24.78 -24.21 5.55
N ALA A 40 25.16 -25.48 5.41
CA ALA A 40 24.36 -26.48 4.70
C ALA A 40 23.19 -27.06 5.54
N ALA A 41 23.23 -26.91 6.87
CA ALA A 41 22.19 -27.42 7.76
C ALA A 41 20.91 -26.55 7.81
N LEU A 42 20.94 -25.33 7.26
CA LEU A 42 19.82 -24.38 7.29
C LEU A 42 18.99 -24.35 5.99
N ALA A 43 19.14 -25.36 5.12
CA ALA A 43 18.42 -25.42 3.83
C ALA A 43 17.21 -26.37 3.84
N LEU A 44 16.95 -27.08 4.95
CA LEU A 44 15.87 -28.08 5.05
C LEU A 44 14.66 -27.61 5.89
N VAL A 45 14.35 -26.31 5.88
CA VAL A 45 13.09 -25.82 6.47
C VAL A 45 12.04 -25.79 5.36
N PRO A 46 11.08 -26.74 5.33
CA PRO A 46 9.96 -26.65 4.41
C PRO A 46 9.16 -25.36 4.69
N PRO A 47 8.76 -24.58 3.66
CA PRO A 47 7.97 -23.38 3.85
C PRO A 47 6.52 -23.76 4.20
N LEU A 48 6.27 -24.17 5.45
CA LEU A 48 4.92 -24.56 5.91
C LEU A 48 3.96 -23.38 6.12
N LEU A 49 4.36 -22.14 5.81
CA LEU A 49 3.57 -20.95 6.13
C LEU A 49 3.46 -20.01 4.95
N SER A 50 2.99 -20.52 3.81
CA SER A 50 2.33 -19.65 2.84
C SER A 50 0.94 -19.30 3.38
N GLN A 51 0.87 -18.35 4.31
CA GLN A 51 -0.42 -17.75 4.65
C GLN A 51 -0.93 -17.06 3.38
N PRO A 52 -2.16 -17.36 2.91
CA PRO A 52 -2.71 -16.60 1.79
C PRO A 52 -2.71 -15.14 2.22
N ALA A 53 -2.03 -14.29 1.45
CA ALA A 53 -2.08 -12.85 1.61
C ALA A 53 -3.55 -12.44 1.39
N ARG A 54 -4.33 -12.40 2.49
CA ARG A 54 -5.67 -11.85 2.54
C ARG A 54 -5.54 -10.32 2.52
N SER A 55 -5.00 -9.76 1.43
CA SER A 55 -4.94 -8.32 1.22
C SER A 55 -6.29 -7.72 0.84
N GLN A 56 -7.31 -8.55 0.61
CA GLN A 56 -8.69 -8.09 0.53
C GLN A 56 -9.20 -7.86 1.95
N SER A 57 -9.27 -6.59 2.33
CA SER A 57 -9.75 -6.16 3.65
C SER A 57 -11.13 -6.75 3.92
N GLN A 58 -11.31 -7.36 5.11
CA GLN A 58 -12.59 -7.96 5.55
C GLN A 58 -13.78 -6.98 5.40
N LEU A 59 -13.48 -5.68 5.47
CA LEU A 59 -14.38 -4.58 5.20
C LEU A 59 -15.24 -4.77 3.94
N LEU A 60 -14.59 -5.08 2.81
CA LEU A 60 -15.26 -5.09 1.50
C LEU A 60 -15.90 -6.43 1.16
N GLU A 61 -15.53 -7.51 1.85
CA GLU A 61 -16.11 -8.84 1.59
C GLU A 61 -17.62 -8.86 1.78
N SER A 62 -18.14 -8.09 2.75
CA SER A 62 -19.58 -8.05 3.03
C SER A 62 -20.40 -7.49 1.86
N VAL A 63 -19.92 -6.45 1.18
CA VAL A 63 -20.61 -5.86 0.02
C VAL A 63 -20.32 -6.62 -1.28
N LYS A 64 -19.12 -7.19 -1.42
CA LYS A 64 -18.76 -8.04 -2.57
C LYS A 64 -19.61 -9.29 -2.66
N ARG A 65 -19.83 -9.96 -1.53
CA ARG A 65 -20.63 -11.19 -1.45
C ARG A 65 -22.13 -10.92 -1.33
N ASN A 66 -22.52 -9.68 -1.06
CA ASN A 66 -23.92 -9.28 -0.90
C ASN A 66 -24.24 -8.06 -1.80
N PRO A 67 -24.58 -8.29 -3.08
CA PRO A 67 -24.93 -7.20 -3.99
C PRO A 67 -26.20 -6.46 -3.57
N ALA A 68 -27.11 -7.08 -2.80
CA ALA A 68 -28.28 -6.40 -2.27
C ALA A 68 -27.90 -5.34 -1.23
N LYS A 69 -26.95 -5.65 -0.34
CA LYS A 69 -26.38 -4.68 0.61
C LYS A 69 -25.70 -3.52 -0.14
N ALA A 70 -24.90 -3.82 -1.15
CA ALA A 70 -24.23 -2.79 -1.94
C ALA A 70 -25.23 -1.87 -2.66
N LYS A 71 -26.29 -2.42 -3.24
CA LYS A 71 -27.39 -1.64 -3.85
C LYS A 71 -28.15 -0.78 -2.82
N LYS A 72 -28.36 -1.28 -1.60
CA LYS A 72 -29.00 -0.50 -0.53
C LYS A 72 -28.15 0.69 -0.12
N LEU A 73 -26.85 0.47 0.13
CA LEU A 73 -25.91 1.54 0.40
C LEU A 73 -25.88 2.55 -0.75
N CYS A 74 -25.83 2.06 -1.98
CA CYS A 74 -25.87 2.88 -3.17
C CYS A 74 -27.11 3.80 -3.25
N ALA A 75 -28.30 3.26 -2.98
CA ALA A 75 -29.54 4.05 -2.96
C ALA A 75 -29.50 5.13 -1.86
N GLN A 76 -28.95 4.80 -0.70
CA GLN A 76 -28.79 5.75 0.40
C GLN A 76 -27.80 6.88 0.04
N LEU A 77 -26.70 6.58 -0.65
CA LEU A 77 -25.74 7.58 -1.13
C LEU A 77 -26.34 8.46 -2.24
N ARG A 78 -27.16 7.90 -3.14
CA ARG A 78 -27.93 8.68 -4.12
C ARG A 78 -28.87 9.68 -3.44
N GLN A 79 -29.57 9.25 -2.40
CA GLN A 79 -30.46 10.15 -1.67
C GLN A 79 -29.68 11.31 -1.04
N MET A 80 -28.57 11.02 -0.34
CA MET A 80 -27.70 12.05 0.21
C MET A 80 -27.20 13.02 -0.87
N ASN A 81 -26.80 12.50 -2.03
CA ASN A 81 -26.33 13.33 -3.14
C ASN A 81 -27.45 14.20 -3.72
N ALA A 82 -28.68 13.69 -3.83
CA ALA A 82 -29.87 14.46 -4.21
C ALA A 82 -30.17 15.58 -3.21
N ASP A 83 -29.88 15.36 -1.92
CA ASP A 83 -29.98 16.36 -0.84
C ASP A 83 -28.77 17.32 -0.80
N GLY A 84 -27.86 17.25 -1.78
CA GLY A 84 -26.66 18.11 -1.87
C GLY A 84 -25.51 17.69 -0.95
N VAL A 85 -25.57 16.50 -0.37
CA VAL A 85 -24.53 15.95 0.52
C VAL A 85 -23.64 14.99 -0.27
N SER A 86 -22.38 15.34 -0.48
CA SER A 86 -21.42 14.42 -1.13
C SER A 86 -21.20 13.16 -0.28
N TYR A 87 -21.08 12.01 -0.95
CA TYR A 87 -20.87 10.70 -0.30
C TYR A 87 -19.54 10.58 0.45
N THR A 88 -18.58 11.48 0.18
CA THR A 88 -17.29 11.60 0.88
C THR A 88 -17.31 12.65 2.00
N SER A 89 -18.42 13.36 2.19
CA SER A 89 -18.53 14.36 3.24
C SER A 89 -18.46 13.73 4.63
N ARG A 90 -17.89 14.46 5.60
CA ARG A 90 -17.84 14.01 7.01
C ARG A 90 -19.22 13.60 7.56
N LYS A 91 -20.28 14.25 7.10
CA LYS A 91 -21.67 13.93 7.48
C LYS A 91 -22.06 12.54 6.95
N ALA A 92 -21.91 12.30 5.64
CA ALA A 92 -22.22 11.02 5.01
C ALA A 92 -21.36 9.89 5.61
N THR A 93 -20.05 10.11 5.72
CA THR A 93 -19.10 9.15 6.29
C THR A 93 -19.49 8.76 7.72
N ARG A 94 -19.86 9.73 8.58
CA ARG A 94 -20.30 9.42 9.96
C ARG A 94 -21.59 8.61 9.99
N VAL A 95 -22.57 8.95 9.15
CA VAL A 95 -23.84 8.20 9.07
C VAL A 95 -23.59 6.74 8.67
N ILE A 96 -22.82 6.51 7.61
CA ILE A 96 -22.50 5.17 7.14
C ILE A 96 -21.63 4.42 8.16
N ALA A 97 -20.65 5.09 8.78
CA ALA A 97 -19.82 4.48 9.82
C ALA A 97 -20.65 3.94 10.99
N THR A 98 -21.62 4.72 11.47
CA THR A 98 -22.52 4.27 12.55
C THR A 98 -23.42 3.13 12.09
N GLN A 99 -23.98 3.20 10.89
CA GLN A 99 -24.90 2.19 10.36
C GLN A 99 -24.21 0.83 10.12
N GLU A 100 -22.99 0.87 9.63
CA GLU A 100 -22.22 -0.32 9.27
C GLU A 100 -21.28 -0.79 10.39
N ASN A 101 -21.28 -0.09 11.53
CA ASN A 101 -20.40 -0.34 12.67
C ASN A 101 -18.91 -0.34 12.27
N LEU A 102 -18.50 0.72 11.58
CA LEU A 102 -17.17 0.92 11.02
C LEU A 102 -16.49 2.15 11.61
N SER A 103 -15.17 2.22 11.47
CA SER A 103 -14.45 3.47 11.65
C SER A 103 -14.84 4.47 10.54
N PRO A 104 -14.69 5.79 10.74
CA PRO A 104 -14.94 6.76 9.69
C PRO A 104 -14.09 6.51 8.43
N GLY A 105 -12.82 6.13 8.58
CA GLY A 105 -11.95 5.82 7.44
C GLY A 105 -12.43 4.59 6.66
N ASP A 106 -12.84 3.54 7.36
CA ASP A 106 -13.39 2.34 6.72
C ASP A 106 -14.71 2.61 6.00
N ALA A 107 -15.56 3.49 6.57
CA ALA A 107 -16.79 3.90 5.93
C ALA A 107 -16.53 4.67 4.63
N GLU A 108 -15.52 5.55 4.60
CA GLU A 108 -15.13 6.28 3.39
C GLU A 108 -14.58 5.35 2.29
N VAL A 109 -13.77 4.35 2.67
CA VAL A 109 -13.31 3.31 1.75
C VAL A 109 -14.49 2.48 1.22
N LEU A 110 -15.42 2.09 2.09
CA LEU A 110 -16.61 1.32 1.72
C LEU A 110 -17.50 2.10 0.74
N THR A 111 -17.80 3.37 1.02
CA THR A 111 -18.66 4.17 0.15
C THR A 111 -18.02 4.41 -1.20
N THR A 112 -16.73 4.72 -1.26
CA THR A 112 -15.98 4.86 -2.52
C THR A 112 -16.02 3.60 -3.36
N TYR A 113 -15.86 2.43 -2.72
CA TYR A 113 -15.94 1.14 -3.39
C TYR A 113 -17.35 0.87 -3.95
N VAL A 114 -18.40 1.09 -3.15
CA VAL A 114 -19.79 0.89 -3.58
C VAL A 114 -20.18 1.84 -4.72
N VAL A 115 -19.80 3.11 -4.64
CA VAL A 115 -20.05 4.10 -5.70
C VAL A 115 -19.42 3.67 -7.01
N GLY A 116 -18.13 3.30 -6.98
CA GLY A 116 -17.39 2.87 -8.16
C GLY A 116 -17.96 1.62 -8.85
N LEU A 117 -18.64 0.75 -8.10
CA LEU A 117 -19.20 -0.51 -8.62
C LEU A 117 -20.70 -0.47 -8.93
N HIS A 118 -21.48 0.38 -8.25
CA HIS A 118 -22.94 0.29 -8.26
C HIS A 118 -23.69 1.62 -8.50
N CYS A 119 -23.03 2.78 -8.36
CA CYS A 119 -23.64 4.10 -8.57
C CYS A 119 -22.65 5.11 -9.17
N PRO A 120 -22.28 4.97 -10.45
CA PRO A 120 -21.37 5.93 -11.09
C PRO A 120 -21.97 7.35 -11.20
N ASP A 121 -23.28 7.51 -11.00
CA ASP A 121 -23.99 8.79 -11.02
C ASP A 121 -23.90 9.59 -9.70
N VAL A 122 -23.42 9.00 -8.61
CA VAL A 122 -23.29 9.65 -7.30
C VAL A 122 -21.97 10.45 -7.21
N ARG A 123 -22.03 11.68 -6.68
CA ARG A 123 -20.88 12.60 -6.49
C ARG A 123 -20.70 13.08 -5.05
#